data_AF-A0A959RS72-F1
#
_entry.id   AF-A0A959RS72-F1
#
_cell.length_a   1.000
_cell.length_b   1.000
_cell.length_c   1.000
_cell.angle_alpha   90.00
_cell.angle_beta   90.00
_cell.angle_gamma   90.00
#
_symmetry.space_group_name_H-M   'P 1'
#
loop_
_entity.id
_entity.type
_entity.pdbx_description
1 polymer ?
#
loop_
_entity_poly.entity_id
_entity_poly.type
_entity_poly.pdbx_seq_one_letter_code
_entity_poly.pdbx_strand_id
1 'polypeptide(L)'
;MKKTKSFIFFLLILLLAFCTKKQELDGFWHGELKFGNERNPVLIKFNNDSIIDFFNPFIDTIIYKRSGNKIHFQNELNEEQELKISINKNELSIWKLKSDSLFITLKKRNSKNFIYDYLNDKSMILNLPNGKGLIRTLGNNFYLDKPLYLTNKENLLIANFMDTSVSVNSEYHKFLRSKGTYLSDFESSLEKNWISLIGDKNLKVSDINLLTKQLRLAGFSKVYYFLKSESYEKINILPSTFRALTELDYKEYNSKIHHLRPPPPSIIDHLPNFNGELLITKVEKNRIIVNDKILYNKDFNDYIKSKILADNKVAIIYYISNNSSYQNFIDFNETVYNIYYDLRDDYLEKKYNINFRDNFDSTSEEIIEVKKKYPLFFLQIDSLEYKKIKYNL
;
A
#
# COMPACT_ATOMS: atom_id res chain seq x y z
N MET A 1 2.00 35.40 -56.85
CA MET A 1 1.14 35.05 -55.69
C MET A 1 0.55 33.61 -55.68
N LYS A 2 0.41 32.88 -56.80
CA LYS A 2 -0.12 31.49 -56.79
C LYS A 2 0.86 30.42 -56.26
N LYS A 3 2.17 30.56 -56.48
CA LYS A 3 3.18 29.58 -56.04
C LYS A 3 3.41 29.56 -54.52
N THR A 4 3.28 30.70 -53.85
CA THR A 4 3.47 30.82 -52.39
C THR A 4 2.34 30.15 -51.59
N LYS A 5 1.10 30.18 -52.09
CA LYS A 5 -0.04 29.50 -51.43
C LYS A 5 0.05 27.96 -51.52
N SER A 6 0.58 27.43 -52.62
CA SER A 6 0.74 25.99 -52.82
C SER A 6 1.85 25.39 -51.94
N PHE A 7 2.93 26.15 -51.70
CA PHE A 7 4.03 25.72 -50.83
C PHE A 7 3.61 25.69 -49.34
N ILE A 8 2.85 26.70 -48.89
CA ILE A 8 2.32 26.75 -47.51
C ILE A 8 1.35 25.58 -47.24
N PHE A 9 0.50 25.23 -48.23
CA PHE A 9 -0.42 24.10 -48.10
C PHE A 9 0.32 22.74 -48.03
N PHE A 10 1.38 22.57 -48.83
CA PHE A 10 2.21 21.38 -48.79
C PHE A 10 2.99 21.27 -47.47
N LEU A 11 3.48 22.39 -46.93
CA LEU A 11 4.14 22.44 -45.62
C LEU A 11 3.17 22.12 -44.48
N LEU A 12 1.93 22.61 -44.53
CA LEU A 12 0.86 22.30 -43.58
C LEU A 12 0.45 20.82 -43.63
N ILE A 13 0.36 20.22 -44.82
CA ILE A 13 0.11 18.78 -44.97
C ILE A 13 1.29 17.96 -44.45
N LEU A 14 2.54 18.37 -44.70
CA LEU A 14 3.73 17.71 -44.15
C LEU A 14 3.80 17.83 -42.63
N LEU A 15 3.49 19.01 -42.08
CA LEU A 15 3.39 19.25 -40.64
C LEU A 15 2.26 18.43 -40.00
N LEU A 16 1.10 18.30 -40.65
CA LEU A 16 0.00 17.46 -40.18
C LEU A 16 0.31 15.95 -40.28
N ALA A 17 1.08 15.54 -41.31
CA ALA A 17 1.50 14.16 -41.51
C ALA A 17 2.60 13.70 -40.54
N PHE A 18 3.48 14.62 -40.09
CA PHE A 18 4.55 14.33 -39.14
C PHE A 18 4.18 14.55 -37.67
N CYS A 19 3.06 15.21 -37.35
CA CYS A 19 2.79 15.67 -35.97
C CYS A 19 1.71 14.90 -35.19
N THR A 20 1.06 13.85 -35.71
CA THR A 20 -0.27 13.46 -35.15
C THR A 20 -0.48 12.01 -34.70
N LYS A 21 0.51 11.12 -34.71
CA LYS A 21 0.28 9.72 -34.25
C LYS A 21 1.10 9.25 -33.04
N LYS A 22 2.32 9.73 -32.81
CA LYS A 22 3.11 9.34 -31.62
C LYS A 22 2.53 9.91 -30.31
N GLN A 23 2.17 11.20 -30.32
CA GLN A 23 1.54 11.88 -29.17
C GLN A 23 0.21 11.26 -28.71
N GLU A 24 -0.49 10.54 -29.59
CA GLU A 24 -1.74 9.86 -29.24
C GLU A 24 -1.50 8.68 -28.26
N LEU A 25 -0.35 8.02 -28.40
CA LEU A 25 0.03 6.86 -27.61
C LEU A 25 0.79 7.24 -26.34
N ASP A 26 1.46 8.39 -26.31
CA ASP A 26 2.17 8.87 -25.12
C ASP A 26 1.27 9.00 -23.89
N GLY A 27 1.85 8.66 -22.74
CA GLY A 27 1.21 8.73 -21.43
C GLY A 27 1.00 7.37 -20.79
N PHE A 28 0.18 7.35 -19.74
CA PHE A 28 -0.11 6.17 -18.94
C PHE A 28 -1.36 5.45 -19.43
N TRP A 29 -1.25 4.13 -19.53
CA TRP A 29 -2.31 3.23 -19.96
C TRP A 29 -2.48 2.14 -18.92
N HIS A 30 -3.73 1.97 -18.46
CA HIS A 30 -4.07 1.04 -17.39
C HIS A 30 -5.13 0.04 -17.86
N GLY A 31 -4.98 -1.23 -17.51
CA GLY A 31 -5.99 -2.26 -17.71
C GLY A 31 -5.76 -3.49 -16.83
N GLU A 32 -6.32 -4.62 -17.22
CA GLU A 32 -6.20 -5.88 -16.48
C GLU A 32 -5.85 -7.02 -17.45
N LEU A 33 -4.86 -7.85 -17.10
CA LEU A 33 -4.64 -9.15 -17.74
C LEU A 33 -5.49 -10.21 -17.03
N LYS A 34 -6.10 -11.09 -17.81
CA LYS A 34 -6.84 -12.26 -17.30
C LYS A 34 -6.04 -13.52 -17.55
N PHE A 35 -5.62 -14.18 -16.48
CA PHE A 35 -5.00 -15.50 -16.53
C PHE A 35 -5.89 -16.48 -15.76
N GLY A 36 -6.70 -17.26 -16.48
CA GLY A 36 -7.73 -18.09 -15.86
C GLY A 36 -8.75 -17.23 -15.08
N ASN A 37 -8.85 -17.46 -13.77
CA ASN A 37 -9.72 -16.68 -12.88
C ASN A 37 -9.00 -15.48 -12.22
N GLU A 38 -7.70 -15.33 -12.43
CA GLU A 38 -6.91 -14.25 -11.83
C GLU A 38 -6.93 -13.01 -12.73
N ARG A 39 -7.10 -11.85 -12.08
CA ARG A 39 -7.03 -10.53 -12.72
C ARG A 39 -5.82 -9.80 -12.15
N ASN A 40 -4.86 -9.52 -13.02
CA ASN A 40 -3.66 -8.80 -12.65
C ASN A 40 -3.71 -7.39 -13.24
N PRO A 41 -3.53 -6.33 -12.44
CA PRO A 41 -3.46 -4.98 -12.97
C PRO A 41 -2.26 -4.84 -13.90
N VAL A 42 -2.44 -4.08 -14.98
CA VAL A 42 -1.37 -3.72 -15.91
C VAL A 42 -1.28 -2.22 -16.03
N LEU A 43 -0.07 -1.71 -15.89
CA LEU A 43 0.27 -0.32 -16.13
C LEU A 43 1.42 -0.24 -17.12
N ILE A 44 1.19 0.48 -18.20
CA ILE A 44 2.19 0.76 -19.22
C ILE A 44 2.32 2.27 -19.39
N LYS A 45 3.56 2.76 -19.40
CA LYS A 45 3.88 4.14 -19.81
C LYS A 45 4.57 4.11 -21.16
N PHE A 46 4.00 4.81 -22.13
CA PHE A 46 4.64 5.08 -23.40
C PHE A 46 5.23 6.49 -23.37
N ASN A 47 6.50 6.60 -23.76
CA ASN A 47 7.18 7.85 -24.07
C ASN A 47 7.69 7.72 -25.50
N ASN A 48 7.54 8.72 -26.37
CA ASN A 48 8.13 8.85 -27.73
C ASN A 48 8.81 7.62 -28.40
N ASP A 49 9.85 7.04 -27.78
CA ASP A 49 10.61 5.87 -28.25
C ASP A 49 10.82 4.74 -27.20
N SER A 50 10.28 4.85 -25.99
CA SER A 50 10.37 3.83 -24.94
C SER A 50 9.03 3.46 -24.31
N ILE A 51 8.95 2.21 -23.86
CA ILE A 51 7.84 1.66 -23.09
C ILE A 51 8.38 1.22 -21.73
N ILE A 52 7.63 1.50 -20.67
CA ILE A 52 7.87 0.96 -19.34
C ILE A 52 6.62 0.18 -18.93
N ASP A 53 6.76 -1.14 -18.75
CA ASP A 53 5.74 -2.00 -18.14
C ASP A 53 6.06 -2.18 -16.64
N PHE A 54 5.14 -1.79 -15.78
CA PHE A 54 5.38 -1.75 -14.33
C PHE A 54 5.02 -3.06 -13.61
N PHE A 55 4.30 -4.00 -14.23
CA PHE A 55 3.71 -5.15 -13.51
C PHE A 55 3.99 -6.52 -14.14
N ASN A 56 4.62 -6.56 -15.31
CA ASN A 56 4.92 -7.78 -16.06
C ASN A 56 6.42 -8.09 -15.94
N PRO A 57 6.87 -9.35 -16.11
CA PRO A 57 8.27 -9.73 -15.94
C PRO A 57 9.23 -8.97 -16.88
N PHE A 58 8.70 -8.32 -17.92
CA PHE A 58 9.38 -7.34 -18.75
C PHE A 58 9.54 -5.96 -18.05
N ILE A 59 9.86 -5.89 -16.74
CA ILE A 59 10.56 -4.70 -16.24
C ILE A 59 11.75 -4.64 -17.14
N ASP A 60 11.74 -3.69 -18.05
CA ASP A 60 12.88 -3.09 -18.71
C ASP A 60 12.32 -1.91 -19.50
N THR A 61 13.14 -0.89 -19.69
CA THR A 61 12.79 0.16 -20.63
C THR A 61 12.94 -0.43 -22.04
N ILE A 62 11.82 -0.83 -22.63
CA ILE A 62 11.82 -1.44 -23.96
C ILE A 62 11.84 -0.34 -25.01
N ILE A 63 12.83 -0.37 -25.92
CA ILE A 63 12.80 0.46 -27.13
C ILE A 63 11.70 -0.09 -28.02
N TYR A 64 10.83 0.79 -28.52
CA TYR A 64 9.77 0.39 -29.45
C TYR A 64 9.78 1.22 -30.71
N LYS A 65 9.38 0.59 -31.82
CA LYS A 65 9.17 1.26 -33.10
C LYS A 65 7.74 1.03 -33.57
N ARG A 66 7.00 2.12 -33.77
CA ARG A 66 5.66 2.08 -34.34
C ARG A 66 5.72 2.19 -35.87
N SER A 67 5.06 1.27 -36.55
CA SER A 67 4.81 1.34 -37.99
C SER A 67 3.32 1.16 -38.24
N GLY A 68 2.60 2.27 -38.43
CA GLY A 68 1.14 2.25 -38.60
C GLY A 68 0.40 1.71 -37.37
N ASN A 69 -0.27 0.56 -37.53
CA ASN A 69 -1.00 -0.16 -36.49
C ASN A 69 -0.16 -1.28 -35.84
N LYS A 70 1.16 -1.27 -36.04
CA LYS A 70 2.06 -2.26 -35.47
C LYS A 70 3.06 -1.61 -34.53
N ILE A 71 3.37 -2.31 -33.44
CA ILE A 71 4.47 -2.00 -32.54
C ILE A 71 5.45 -3.17 -32.61
N HIS A 72 6.69 -2.86 -32.95
CA HIS A 72 7.83 -3.73 -32.74
C HIS A 72 8.47 -3.35 -31.41
N PHE A 73 8.78 -4.33 -30.58
CA PHE A 73 9.45 -4.12 -29.31
C PHE A 73 10.54 -5.17 -29.10
N GLN A 74 11.59 -4.73 -28.41
CA GLN A 74 12.79 -5.52 -28.11
C GLN A 74 13.11 -5.36 -26.63
N ASN A 75 13.10 -6.46 -25.87
CA ASN A 75 13.49 -6.42 -24.45
C ASN A 75 15.02 -6.43 -24.28
N GLU A 76 15.53 -6.30 -23.05
CA GLU A 76 16.98 -6.31 -22.77
C GLU A 76 17.63 -7.66 -23.09
N LEU A 77 16.83 -8.73 -23.20
CA LEU A 77 17.28 -10.07 -23.64
C LEU A 77 17.35 -10.21 -25.18
N ASN A 78 17.14 -9.12 -25.93
CA ASN A 78 17.06 -9.09 -27.40
C ASN A 78 15.97 -9.98 -28.01
N GLU A 79 14.96 -10.35 -27.23
CA GLU A 79 13.78 -11.01 -27.78
C GLU A 79 12.93 -9.96 -28.50
N GLU A 80 12.70 -10.20 -29.79
CA GLU A 80 11.85 -9.34 -30.60
C GLU A 80 10.43 -9.90 -30.68
N GLN A 81 9.46 -9.01 -30.48
CA GLN A 81 8.06 -9.32 -30.71
C GLN A 81 7.38 -8.18 -31.47
N GLU A 82 6.38 -8.56 -32.25
CA GLU A 82 5.56 -7.64 -33.02
C GLU A 82 4.11 -7.81 -32.59
N LEU A 83 3.47 -6.70 -32.16
CA LEU A 83 2.07 -6.65 -31.77
C LEU A 83 1.31 -5.69 -32.66
N LYS A 84 0.05 -6.01 -32.90
CA LYS A 84 -0.90 -5.13 -33.58
C LYS A 84 -1.61 -4.30 -32.52
N ILE A 85 -1.84 -3.02 -32.81
CA ILE A 85 -2.47 -2.07 -31.92
C ILE A 85 -3.55 -1.26 -32.64
N SER A 86 -4.49 -0.73 -31.87
CA SER A 86 -5.55 0.16 -32.33
C SER A 86 -5.93 1.06 -31.18
N ILE A 87 -6.03 2.35 -31.47
CA ILE A 87 -6.46 3.36 -30.50
C ILE A 87 -7.83 3.85 -30.93
N ASN A 88 -8.77 3.84 -29.99
CA ASN A 88 -10.07 4.46 -30.15
C ASN A 88 -10.34 5.36 -28.94
N LYS A 89 -10.22 6.68 -29.13
CA LYS A 89 -10.31 7.68 -28.06
C LYS A 89 -9.31 7.38 -26.94
N ASN A 90 -9.80 6.96 -25.77
CA ASN A 90 -9.01 6.67 -24.59
C ASN A 90 -8.83 5.15 -24.39
N GLU A 91 -8.98 4.35 -25.44
CA GLU A 91 -8.83 2.90 -25.37
C GLU A 91 -7.77 2.42 -26.36
N LEU A 92 -6.79 1.67 -25.85
CA LEU A 92 -5.74 1.02 -26.61
C LEU A 92 -5.99 -0.48 -26.55
N SER A 93 -6.28 -1.09 -27.69
CA SER A 93 -6.33 -2.54 -27.80
C SER A 93 -5.06 -3.07 -28.45
N ILE A 94 -4.56 -4.18 -27.94
CA ILE A 94 -3.31 -4.84 -28.34
C ILE A 94 -3.64 -6.29 -28.72
N TRP A 95 -3.16 -6.76 -29.87
CA TRP A 95 -3.41 -8.10 -30.41
C TRP A 95 -2.11 -8.83 -30.75
N LYS A 96 -2.13 -10.16 -30.57
CA LYS A 96 -1.06 -11.05 -31.05
C LYS A 96 -1.15 -11.18 -32.57
N LEU A 97 -0.06 -10.89 -33.28
CA LEU A 97 -0.04 -10.86 -34.74
C LEU A 97 -0.32 -12.22 -35.39
N LYS A 98 0.24 -13.30 -34.84
CA LYS A 98 0.11 -14.66 -35.42
C LYS A 98 -1.31 -15.24 -35.32
N SER A 99 -2.05 -14.86 -34.28
CA SER A 99 -3.38 -15.43 -33.98
C SER A 99 -4.52 -14.43 -34.17
N ASP A 100 -4.22 -13.15 -34.42
CA ASP A 100 -5.16 -12.02 -34.37
C ASP A 100 -6.02 -11.99 -33.08
N SER A 101 -5.54 -12.65 -32.01
CA SER A 101 -6.25 -12.75 -30.75
C SER A 101 -5.99 -11.51 -29.92
N LEU A 102 -7.05 -10.91 -29.37
CA LEU A 102 -6.94 -9.79 -28.43
C LEU A 102 -6.08 -10.23 -27.23
N PHE A 103 -5.01 -9.48 -26.99
CA PHE A 103 -4.10 -9.72 -25.88
C PHE A 103 -4.55 -8.93 -24.65
N ILE A 104 -4.71 -7.61 -24.79
CA ILE A 104 -5.17 -6.74 -23.73
C ILE A 104 -5.85 -5.49 -24.29
N THR A 105 -6.77 -4.94 -23.52
CA THR A 105 -7.34 -3.61 -23.71
C THR A 105 -6.98 -2.74 -22.53
N LEU A 106 -6.42 -1.56 -22.81
CA LEU A 106 -5.96 -0.57 -21.85
C LEU A 106 -6.73 0.73 -22.03
N LYS A 107 -6.94 1.46 -20.94
CA LYS A 107 -7.56 2.79 -20.94
C LYS A 107 -6.52 3.87 -20.68
N LYS A 108 -6.55 4.95 -21.46
CA LYS A 108 -5.71 6.13 -21.28
C LYS A 108 -6.08 6.81 -19.97
N ARG A 109 -5.07 7.14 -19.16
CA ARG A 109 -5.26 7.79 -17.86
C ARG A 109 -4.61 9.15 -17.83
N ASN A 110 -5.33 10.11 -17.23
CA ASN A 110 -4.83 11.45 -16.99
C ASN A 110 -4.08 11.44 -15.66
N SER A 111 -2.75 11.50 -15.76
CA SER A 111 -1.79 11.36 -14.66
C SER A 111 -2.17 12.13 -13.39
N LYS A 112 -2.66 11.41 -12.37
CA LYS A 112 -2.77 11.95 -11.00
C LYS A 112 -2.25 10.99 -9.94
N ASN A 113 -2.53 9.67 -10.03
CA ASN A 113 -1.98 8.61 -9.16
C ASN A 113 -2.49 7.22 -9.63
N PHE A 114 -1.61 6.21 -9.76
CA PHE A 114 -1.97 4.86 -10.22
C PHE A 114 -3.03 4.20 -9.35
N ILE A 115 -2.84 4.25 -8.03
CA ILE A 115 -3.77 3.65 -7.08
C ILE A 115 -5.15 4.23 -7.34
N TYR A 116 -5.30 5.55 -7.41
CA TYR A 116 -6.61 6.19 -7.64
C TYR A 116 -7.30 5.74 -8.93
N ASP A 117 -6.56 5.61 -10.03
CA ASP A 117 -7.14 5.12 -11.28
C ASP A 117 -7.54 3.64 -11.17
N TYR A 118 -6.74 2.85 -10.48
CA TYR A 118 -7.08 1.47 -10.14
C TYR A 118 -8.32 1.40 -9.23
N LEU A 119 -8.49 2.34 -8.28
CA LEU A 119 -9.66 2.42 -7.39
C LEU A 119 -10.93 2.79 -8.16
N ASN A 120 -10.83 3.79 -9.05
CA ASN A 120 -11.97 4.32 -9.79
C ASN A 120 -12.61 3.26 -10.70
N ASP A 121 -11.82 2.31 -11.22
CA ASP A 121 -12.34 1.19 -12.00
C ASP A 121 -13.15 0.18 -11.16
N LYS A 122 -12.96 0.14 -9.83
CA LYS A 122 -13.67 -0.78 -8.90
C LYS A 122 -15.00 -0.22 -8.37
N SER A 123 -15.54 0.85 -8.96
CA SER A 123 -16.81 1.50 -8.56
C SER A 123 -16.85 2.06 -7.13
N MET A 124 -15.70 2.11 -6.45
CA MET A 124 -15.56 2.71 -5.12
C MET A 124 -14.78 4.02 -5.23
N ILE A 125 -15.44 5.14 -4.91
CA ILE A 125 -14.77 6.44 -4.82
C ILE A 125 -14.14 6.53 -3.43
N LEU A 126 -12.82 6.56 -3.38
CA LEU A 126 -12.04 6.58 -2.14
C LEU A 126 -11.13 7.80 -2.11
N ASN A 127 -11.09 8.50 -0.98
CA ASN A 127 -10.09 9.51 -0.71
C ASN A 127 -9.01 8.95 0.22
N LEU A 128 -7.87 8.53 -0.33
CA LEU A 128 -6.78 7.97 0.47
C LEU A 128 -6.26 8.96 1.52
N PRO A 129 -5.78 8.46 2.67
CA PRO A 129 -5.12 9.30 3.66
C PRO A 129 -3.82 9.88 3.10
N ASN A 130 -3.50 11.12 3.47
CA ASN A 130 -2.21 11.72 3.19
C ASN A 130 -1.16 11.13 4.13
N GLY A 131 0.06 10.96 3.64
CA GLY A 131 1.21 10.61 4.47
C GLY A 131 2.42 10.26 3.63
N LYS A 132 3.62 10.36 4.22
CA LYS A 132 4.88 10.12 3.51
C LYS A 132 5.25 8.64 3.51
N GLY A 133 5.01 7.94 4.63
CA GLY A 133 5.24 6.50 4.75
C GLY A 133 6.62 6.03 4.24
N LEU A 134 6.71 4.75 3.88
CA LEU A 134 7.78 4.23 3.04
C LEU A 134 7.40 4.44 1.57
N ILE A 135 8.35 4.95 0.79
CA ILE A 135 8.17 5.13 -0.65
C ILE A 135 8.59 3.84 -1.36
N ARG A 136 7.73 3.35 -2.26
CA ARG A 136 8.01 2.21 -3.12
C ARG A 136 7.76 2.57 -4.57
N THR A 137 8.75 2.32 -5.43
CA THR A 137 8.57 2.37 -6.87
C THR A 137 7.72 1.16 -7.30
N LEU A 138 6.71 1.40 -8.14
CA LEU A 138 5.95 0.33 -8.80
C LEU A 138 6.90 -0.43 -9.75
N GLY A 139 6.77 -1.76 -9.85
CA GLY A 139 7.68 -2.65 -10.59
C GLY A 139 7.44 -4.13 -10.23
N ASN A 140 8.17 -5.08 -10.83
CA ASN A 140 8.15 -6.54 -10.52
C ASN A 140 8.18 -6.89 -9.03
N ASN A 141 8.90 -6.12 -8.21
CA ASN A 141 8.98 -6.39 -6.76
C ASN A 141 7.81 -5.77 -5.98
N PHE A 142 7.00 -4.95 -6.65
CA PHE A 142 5.81 -4.35 -6.10
C PHE A 142 4.59 -5.23 -6.41
N TYR A 143 4.15 -5.96 -5.39
CA TYR A 143 2.94 -6.76 -5.48
C TYR A 143 1.83 -6.10 -4.66
N LEU A 144 0.65 -5.94 -5.27
CA LEU A 144 -0.59 -5.61 -4.56
C LEU A 144 -1.25 -6.94 -4.15
N ASP A 145 -0.74 -7.59 -3.09
CA ASP A 145 -1.40 -8.81 -2.59
C ASP A 145 -2.71 -8.43 -1.92
N LYS A 146 -3.76 -9.21 -2.24
CA LYS A 146 -5.06 -9.20 -1.57
C LYS A 146 -5.57 -7.76 -1.31
N PRO A 147 -5.75 -6.93 -2.34
CA PRO A 147 -6.23 -5.57 -2.14
C PRO A 147 -7.62 -5.60 -1.49
N LEU A 148 -7.74 -4.91 -0.37
CA LEU A 148 -8.97 -4.71 0.38
C LEU A 148 -9.33 -3.24 0.35
N TYR A 149 -10.44 -2.95 -0.33
CA TYR A 149 -10.97 -1.60 -0.43
C TYR A 149 -11.99 -1.39 0.67
N LEU A 150 -11.91 -0.26 1.37
CA LEU A 150 -12.75 0.02 2.52
C LEU A 150 -13.35 1.42 2.45
N THR A 151 -14.67 1.51 2.54
CA THR A 151 -15.40 2.79 2.54
C THR A 151 -16.64 2.71 3.42
N ASN A 152 -17.22 3.87 3.73
CA ASN A 152 -18.55 3.94 4.31
C ASN A 152 -19.55 4.30 3.22
N LYS A 153 -20.59 3.48 3.07
CA LYS A 153 -21.75 3.76 2.22
C LYS A 153 -23.00 3.64 3.07
N GLU A 154 -23.81 4.68 3.12
CA GLU A 154 -25.09 4.67 3.87
C GLU A 154 -24.90 4.26 5.35
N ASN A 155 -23.83 4.75 5.99
CA ASN A 155 -23.42 4.42 7.37
C ASN A 155 -23.03 2.96 7.62
N LEU A 156 -22.86 2.17 6.56
CA LEU A 156 -22.32 0.82 6.64
C LEU A 156 -20.87 0.80 6.17
N LEU A 157 -20.01 0.11 6.93
CA LEU A 157 -18.65 -0.16 6.52
C LEU A 157 -18.69 -1.23 5.42
N ILE A 158 -18.37 -0.84 4.20
CA ILE A 158 -18.34 -1.73 3.03
C ILE A 158 -16.90 -2.05 2.70
N ALA A 159 -16.64 -3.35 2.53
CA ALA A 159 -15.38 -3.86 2.02
C ALA A 159 -15.56 -4.46 0.63
N ASN A 160 -14.68 -4.13 -0.31
CA ASN A 160 -14.51 -4.90 -1.54
C ASN A 160 -13.23 -5.72 -1.43
N PHE A 161 -13.36 -7.03 -1.60
CA PHE A 161 -12.25 -7.97 -1.56
C PHE A 161 -12.41 -8.95 -2.72
N MET A 162 -11.38 -9.05 -3.58
CA MET A 162 -11.41 -9.89 -4.78
C MET A 162 -12.67 -9.67 -5.63
N ASP A 163 -12.95 -8.41 -5.97
CA ASP A 163 -14.12 -7.96 -6.74
C ASP A 163 -15.49 -8.25 -6.10
N THR A 164 -15.54 -8.69 -4.85
CA THR A 164 -16.79 -8.94 -4.12
C THR A 164 -16.99 -7.88 -3.03
N SER A 165 -18.07 -7.11 -3.13
CA SER A 165 -18.43 -6.09 -2.13
C SER A 165 -19.39 -6.64 -1.08
N VAL A 166 -19.04 -6.51 0.20
CA VAL A 166 -19.88 -6.94 1.34
C VAL A 166 -19.78 -5.96 2.49
N SER A 167 -20.79 -5.92 3.35
CA SER A 167 -20.73 -5.19 4.60
C SER A 167 -19.76 -5.89 5.57
N VAL A 168 -18.88 -5.11 6.21
CA VAL A 168 -18.06 -5.58 7.31
C VAL A 168 -18.92 -5.65 8.55
N ASN A 169 -19.07 -6.86 9.10
CA ASN A 169 -19.80 -7.13 10.34
C ASN A 169 -18.96 -8.08 11.22
N SER A 170 -19.55 -8.58 12.31
CA SER A 170 -18.88 -9.49 13.24
C SER A 170 -18.41 -10.82 12.62
N GLU A 171 -18.96 -11.22 11.47
CA GLU A 171 -18.66 -12.49 10.80
C GLU A 171 -17.87 -12.34 9.49
N TYR A 172 -17.41 -11.13 9.16
CA TYR A 172 -16.68 -10.85 7.91
C TYR A 172 -15.42 -11.72 7.71
N HIS A 173 -14.75 -12.12 8.80
CA HIS A 173 -13.63 -13.05 8.78
C HIS A 173 -13.96 -14.40 8.11
N LYS A 174 -15.21 -14.90 8.21
CA LYS A 174 -15.64 -16.15 7.54
C LYS A 174 -15.62 -15.98 6.03
N PHE A 175 -16.08 -14.83 5.54
CA PHE A 175 -16.03 -14.49 4.12
C PHE A 175 -14.57 -14.36 3.63
N LEU A 176 -13.71 -13.69 4.40
CA LEU A 176 -12.29 -13.58 4.06
C LEU A 176 -11.62 -14.96 3.93
N ARG A 177 -11.91 -15.87 4.87
CA ARG A 177 -11.39 -17.24 4.85
C ARG A 177 -11.92 -18.05 3.65
N SER A 178 -13.20 -17.90 3.29
CA SER A 178 -13.78 -18.65 2.17
C SER A 178 -13.31 -18.16 0.80
N LYS A 179 -12.85 -16.90 0.71
CA LYS A 179 -12.30 -16.31 -0.52
C LYS A 179 -10.80 -16.49 -0.66
N GLY A 180 -10.05 -16.59 0.43
CA GLY A 180 -8.62 -16.84 0.35
C GLY A 180 -8.29 -18.31 0.09
N THR A 181 -7.17 -18.56 -0.57
CA THR A 181 -6.56 -19.88 -0.78
C THR A 181 -6.00 -20.50 0.52
N TYR A 182 -6.61 -20.22 1.67
CA TYR A 182 -6.15 -20.56 3.02
C TYR A 182 -6.25 -22.07 3.38
N LEU A 183 -6.34 -22.96 2.39
CA LEU A 183 -6.76 -24.34 2.61
C LEU A 183 -5.65 -25.39 2.76
N SER A 184 -4.35 -25.04 2.82
CA SER A 184 -3.31 -26.07 3.09
C SER A 184 -2.18 -25.71 4.03
N ASP A 185 -1.67 -24.47 4.05
CA ASP A 185 -0.34 -24.22 4.67
C ASP A 185 -0.33 -23.08 5.71
N PHE A 186 -1.18 -23.20 6.73
CA PHE A 186 -1.24 -22.25 7.85
C PHE A 186 0.06 -22.22 8.68
N GLU A 187 0.84 -23.30 8.67
CA GLU A 187 1.98 -23.48 9.58
C GLU A 187 3.31 -22.94 9.05
N SER A 188 3.45 -22.73 7.73
CA SER A 188 4.69 -22.25 7.08
C SER A 188 4.62 -20.81 6.58
N SER A 189 3.51 -20.09 6.79
CA SER A 189 3.19 -18.82 6.09
C SER A 189 2.84 -17.63 7.00
N LEU A 190 3.11 -17.67 8.31
CA LEU A 190 2.84 -16.54 9.22
C LEU A 190 3.53 -15.24 8.78
N GLU A 191 4.67 -15.32 8.09
CA GLU A 191 5.36 -14.17 7.48
C GLU A 191 4.77 -13.72 6.14
N LYS A 192 3.97 -14.57 5.47
CA LYS A 192 3.42 -14.35 4.12
C LYS A 192 1.98 -13.85 4.11
N ASN A 193 1.27 -13.87 5.24
CA ASN A 193 -0.15 -13.51 5.31
C ASN A 193 -0.36 -12.03 5.61
N TRP A 194 -0.17 -11.20 4.60
CA TRP A 194 -0.40 -9.77 4.64
C TRP A 194 -1.55 -9.34 3.72
N ILE A 195 -2.05 -8.11 3.93
CA ILE A 195 -3.11 -7.51 3.13
C ILE A 195 -2.78 -6.07 2.76
N SER A 196 -3.17 -5.64 1.56
CA SER A 196 -3.08 -4.24 1.14
C SER A 196 -4.39 -3.52 1.46
N LEU A 197 -4.41 -2.67 2.50
CA LEU A 197 -5.59 -1.89 2.85
C LEU A 197 -5.61 -0.55 2.11
N ILE A 198 -6.69 -0.35 1.38
CA ILE A 198 -6.99 0.85 0.60
C ILE A 198 -8.29 1.44 1.16
N GLY A 199 -8.18 2.40 2.09
CA GLY A 199 -9.33 2.93 2.83
C GLY A 199 -9.56 4.42 2.64
N ASP A 200 -10.82 4.86 2.75
CA ASP A 200 -11.15 6.29 2.77
C ASP A 200 -10.64 6.96 4.07
N LYS A 201 -9.96 8.09 3.93
CA LYS A 201 -9.34 8.85 5.03
C LYS A 201 -10.32 9.30 6.12
N ASN A 202 -11.61 9.39 5.78
CA ASN A 202 -12.66 9.85 6.69
C ASN A 202 -13.31 8.72 7.49
N LEU A 203 -12.96 7.45 7.22
CA LEU A 203 -13.38 6.33 8.05
C LEU A 203 -13.05 6.59 9.52
N LYS A 204 -13.89 6.08 10.43
CA LYS A 204 -13.62 6.20 11.86
C LYS A 204 -12.61 5.16 12.29
N VAL A 205 -11.84 5.47 13.33
CA VAL A 205 -10.92 4.50 13.94
C VAL A 205 -11.68 3.28 14.49
N SER A 206 -12.95 3.44 14.91
CA SER A 206 -13.83 2.30 15.20
C SER A 206 -13.94 1.31 14.03
N ASP A 207 -14.07 1.81 12.80
CA ASP A 207 -14.24 1.02 11.59
C ASP A 207 -12.93 0.27 11.26
N ILE A 208 -11.79 0.98 11.40
CA ILE A 208 -10.45 0.39 11.23
C ILE A 208 -10.19 -0.68 12.28
N ASN A 209 -10.59 -0.46 13.54
CA ASN A 209 -10.45 -1.43 14.62
C ASN A 209 -11.32 -2.68 14.40
N LEU A 210 -12.57 -2.48 13.97
CA LEU A 210 -13.47 -3.57 13.58
C LEU A 210 -12.84 -4.41 12.46
N LEU A 211 -12.39 -3.77 11.38
CA LEU A 211 -11.73 -4.47 10.29
C LEU A 211 -10.48 -5.21 10.77
N THR A 212 -9.63 -4.56 11.55
CA THR A 212 -8.40 -5.15 12.08
C THR A 212 -8.68 -6.41 12.89
N LYS A 213 -9.74 -6.43 13.70
CA LYS A 213 -10.21 -7.63 14.40
C LYS A 213 -10.63 -8.73 13.40
N GLN A 214 -11.41 -8.39 12.38
CA GLN A 214 -11.84 -9.36 11.35
C GLN A 214 -10.67 -9.94 10.54
N LEU A 215 -9.66 -9.13 10.21
CA LEU A 215 -8.44 -9.58 9.51
C LEU A 215 -7.62 -10.54 10.38
N ARG A 216 -7.41 -10.21 11.66
CA ARG A 216 -6.72 -11.10 12.61
C ARG A 216 -7.45 -12.43 12.76
N LEU A 217 -8.78 -12.40 12.87
CA LEU A 217 -9.61 -13.60 12.91
C LEU A 217 -9.51 -14.40 11.61
N ALA A 218 -9.33 -13.76 10.46
CA ALA A 218 -9.11 -14.44 9.19
C ALA A 218 -7.68 -15.00 9.03
N GLY A 219 -6.75 -14.73 9.96
CA GLY A 219 -5.39 -15.26 9.95
C GLY A 219 -4.33 -14.33 9.33
N PHE A 220 -4.69 -13.08 9.03
CA PHE A 220 -3.71 -12.09 8.58
C PHE A 220 -2.83 -11.62 9.74
N SER A 221 -1.52 -11.52 9.49
CA SER A 221 -0.51 -11.08 10.49
C SER A 221 -0.02 -9.66 10.23
N LYS A 222 -0.22 -9.12 9.02
CA LYS A 222 0.31 -7.81 8.62
C LYS A 222 -0.65 -7.07 7.67
N VAL A 223 -0.60 -5.75 7.72
CA VAL A 223 -1.30 -4.86 6.78
C VAL A 223 -0.34 -3.81 6.23
N TYR A 224 -0.49 -3.51 4.95
CA TYR A 224 0.12 -2.34 4.33
C TYR A 224 -0.99 -1.33 4.07
N TYR A 225 -0.95 -0.20 4.77
CA TYR A 225 -1.87 0.91 4.56
C TYR A 225 -1.40 1.75 3.38
N PHE A 226 -2.22 1.82 2.33
CA PHE A 226 -1.90 2.60 1.14
C PHE A 226 -2.29 4.05 1.36
N LEU A 227 -1.34 4.95 1.09
CA LEU A 227 -1.49 6.39 1.27
C LEU A 227 -1.57 7.08 -0.08
N LYS A 228 -2.05 8.32 -0.06
CA LYS A 228 -2.02 9.20 -1.22
C LYS A 228 -0.58 9.42 -1.66
N SER A 229 -0.32 9.15 -2.94
CA SER A 229 0.90 9.51 -3.66
C SER A 229 0.60 10.60 -4.68
N GLU A 230 1.57 11.46 -4.94
CA GLU A 230 1.52 12.45 -6.03
C GLU A 230 2.17 11.92 -7.31
N SER A 231 2.81 10.76 -7.25
CA SER A 231 3.43 10.08 -8.39
C SER A 231 2.58 8.90 -8.85
N TYR A 232 2.60 8.66 -10.16
CA TYR A 232 2.01 7.47 -10.77
C TYR A 232 2.93 6.25 -10.67
N GLU A 233 4.23 6.48 -10.50
CA GLU A 233 5.29 5.46 -10.53
C GLU A 233 5.72 5.04 -9.12
N LYS A 234 5.27 5.77 -8.10
CA LYS A 234 5.61 5.54 -6.70
C LYS A 234 4.37 5.53 -5.84
N ILE A 235 4.38 4.73 -4.81
CA ILE A 235 3.34 4.70 -3.80
C ILE A 235 3.93 4.89 -2.41
N ASN A 236 3.11 5.45 -1.53
CA ASN A 236 3.44 5.61 -0.13
C ASN A 236 2.69 4.52 0.65
N ILE A 237 3.42 3.74 1.44
CA ILE A 237 2.86 2.66 2.26
C ILE A 237 3.28 2.82 3.70
N LEU A 238 2.35 2.55 4.61
CA LEU A 238 2.64 2.39 6.03
C LEU A 238 2.45 0.92 6.42
N PRO A 239 3.53 0.16 6.66
CA PRO A 239 3.41 -1.21 7.13
C PRO A 239 3.06 -1.27 8.61
N SER A 240 2.15 -2.15 9.00
CA SER A 240 1.86 -2.47 10.40
C SER A 240 1.68 -3.96 10.57
N THR A 241 2.32 -4.50 11.61
CA THR A 241 2.10 -5.89 12.04
C THR A 241 0.94 -5.92 13.01
N PHE A 242 0.02 -6.84 12.83
CA PHE A 242 -1.07 -7.04 13.77
C PHE A 242 -0.57 -7.73 15.04
N ARG A 243 -1.12 -7.32 16.18
CA ARG A 243 -0.97 -8.10 17.42
C ARG A 243 -1.68 -9.45 17.28
N ALA A 244 -1.16 -10.47 17.96
CA ALA A 244 -1.82 -11.76 18.08
C ALA A 244 -3.25 -11.62 18.64
N LEU A 245 -4.18 -12.51 18.28
CA LEU A 245 -5.54 -12.55 18.85
C LEU A 245 -5.50 -12.59 20.37
N THR A 246 -6.50 -12.07 21.07
CA THR A 246 -6.61 -12.32 22.52
C THR A 246 -7.21 -13.71 22.74
N GLU A 247 -6.99 -14.31 23.91
CA GLU A 247 -7.63 -15.59 24.23
C GLU A 247 -9.17 -15.50 24.20
N LEU A 248 -9.72 -14.34 24.59
CA LEU A 248 -11.16 -14.05 24.52
C LEU A 248 -11.65 -14.00 23.07
N ASP A 249 -11.00 -13.21 22.21
CA ASP A 249 -11.30 -13.15 20.77
C ASP A 249 -11.02 -14.49 20.07
N TYR A 250 -10.16 -15.33 20.62
CA TYR A 250 -9.94 -16.66 20.09
C TYR A 250 -11.08 -17.60 20.45
N LYS A 251 -11.48 -17.66 21.73
CA LYS A 251 -12.54 -18.54 22.24
C LYS A 251 -13.92 -18.21 21.67
N GLU A 252 -14.26 -16.93 21.56
CA GLU A 252 -15.54 -16.47 21.00
C GLU A 252 -15.73 -16.99 19.55
N TYR A 253 -14.66 -16.98 18.75
CA TYR A 253 -14.76 -17.20 17.30
C TYR A 253 -14.31 -18.58 16.83
N ASN A 254 -13.44 -19.27 17.56
CA ASN A 254 -12.99 -20.63 17.24
C ASN A 254 -13.96 -21.73 17.69
N SER A 255 -15.08 -21.36 18.32
CA SER A 255 -16.04 -22.32 18.88
C SER A 255 -16.83 -23.13 17.84
N LYS A 256 -16.76 -22.80 16.53
CA LYS A 256 -17.57 -23.52 15.53
C LYS A 256 -16.91 -23.97 14.23
N ILE A 257 -15.89 -23.32 13.66
CA ILE A 257 -15.37 -23.74 12.34
C ILE A 257 -13.88 -23.35 12.18
N HIS A 258 -13.01 -24.36 12.08
CA HIS A 258 -11.54 -24.31 11.90
C HIS A 258 -10.71 -23.89 13.13
N HIS A 259 -10.10 -24.90 13.76
CA HIS A 259 -9.14 -24.81 14.87
C HIS A 259 -7.96 -23.88 14.53
N LEU A 260 -8.10 -22.58 14.79
CA LEU A 260 -6.93 -21.72 14.97
C LEU A 260 -6.09 -22.28 16.12
N ARG A 261 -4.76 -22.07 16.14
CA ARG A 261 -3.96 -22.29 17.36
C ARG A 261 -4.29 -21.19 18.38
N PRO A 262 -4.31 -21.49 19.70
CA PRO A 262 -4.52 -20.46 20.71
C PRO A 262 -3.47 -19.38 20.54
N PRO A 263 -3.84 -18.10 20.70
CA PRO A 263 -2.89 -17.03 20.51
C PRO A 263 -1.78 -17.11 21.56
N PRO A 264 -0.57 -16.59 21.25
CA PRO A 264 0.42 -16.35 22.29
C PRO A 264 -0.18 -15.45 23.40
N PRO A 265 0.34 -15.56 24.64
CA PRO A 265 -0.10 -14.73 25.76
C PRO A 265 -0.12 -13.25 25.40
N SER A 266 -1.06 -12.50 26.01
CA SER A 266 -1.17 -11.08 25.73
C SER A 266 0.12 -10.37 26.11
N ILE A 267 0.68 -9.59 25.19
CA ILE A 267 1.86 -8.76 25.46
C ILE A 267 1.64 -7.79 26.64
N ILE A 268 0.37 -7.47 26.95
CA ILE A 268 -0.03 -6.68 28.10
C ILE A 268 0.35 -7.36 29.42
N ASP A 269 0.24 -8.69 29.49
CA ASP A 269 0.57 -9.45 30.69
C ASP A 269 2.10 -9.52 30.92
N HIS A 270 2.89 -9.16 29.91
CA HIS A 270 4.35 -9.05 30.00
C HIS A 270 4.85 -7.62 30.27
N LEU A 271 3.98 -6.60 30.17
CA LEU A 271 4.35 -5.21 30.44
C LEU A 271 4.93 -4.96 31.84
N PRO A 272 4.45 -5.61 32.93
CA PRO A 272 5.06 -5.44 34.26
C PRO A 272 6.55 -5.83 34.31
N ASN A 273 7.00 -6.70 33.40
CA ASN A 273 8.38 -7.17 33.32
C ASN A 273 9.20 -6.44 32.23
N PHE A 274 8.65 -5.39 31.63
CA PHE A 274 9.35 -4.63 30.59
C PHE A 274 10.50 -3.82 31.21
N ASN A 275 11.74 -4.24 30.93
CA ASN A 275 12.94 -3.52 31.35
C ASN A 275 13.27 -2.41 30.35
N GLY A 276 12.57 -1.27 30.48
CA GLY A 276 12.74 -0.08 29.63
C GLY A 276 11.73 1.01 29.97
N GLU A 277 11.74 2.09 29.20
CA GLU A 277 10.79 3.20 29.36
C GLU A 277 9.44 2.85 28.72
N LEU A 278 8.37 2.87 29.54
CA LEU A 278 7.01 2.61 29.09
C LEU A 278 6.21 3.91 28.92
N LEU A 279 5.70 4.14 27.72
CA LEU A 279 4.94 5.33 27.32
C LEU A 279 3.50 4.93 26.96
N ILE A 280 2.60 5.02 27.93
CA ILE A 280 1.17 4.73 27.76
C ILE A 280 0.51 5.96 27.12
N THR A 281 0.09 5.80 25.86
CA THR A 281 -0.31 6.91 25.00
C THR A 281 -1.79 6.83 24.61
N LYS A 282 -2.53 7.92 24.77
CA LYS A 282 -3.88 8.08 24.22
C LYS A 282 -3.89 9.18 23.18
N VAL A 283 -4.38 8.87 22.00
CA VAL A 283 -4.50 9.82 20.89
C VAL A 283 -5.96 10.19 20.73
N GLU A 284 -6.22 11.49 20.79
CA GLU A 284 -7.51 12.08 20.48
C GLU A 284 -7.33 13.09 19.35
N LYS A 285 -8.42 13.52 18.70
CA LYS A 285 -8.40 14.36 17.50
C LYS A 285 -7.43 15.56 17.58
N ASN A 286 -7.31 16.19 18.74
CA ASN A 286 -6.55 17.44 18.92
C ASN A 286 -5.46 17.36 20.01
N ARG A 287 -5.26 16.21 20.65
CA ARG A 287 -4.30 16.07 21.75
C ARG A 287 -3.79 14.66 21.88
N ILE A 288 -2.57 14.53 22.37
CA ILE A 288 -1.93 13.28 22.70
C ILE A 288 -1.65 13.29 24.20
N ILE A 289 -2.03 12.22 24.90
CA ILE A 289 -1.82 12.09 26.35
C ILE A 289 -0.82 10.96 26.56
N VAL A 290 0.36 11.25 27.09
CA VAL A 290 1.42 10.27 27.38
C VAL A 290 1.69 10.24 28.88
N ASN A 291 1.45 9.12 29.55
CA ASN A 291 1.60 8.98 31.01
C ASN A 291 0.99 10.18 31.77
N ASP A 292 -0.27 10.50 31.44
CA ASP A 292 -1.05 11.63 31.97
C ASP A 292 -0.59 13.05 31.59
N LYS A 293 0.53 13.20 30.88
CA LYS A 293 0.96 14.47 30.29
C LYS A 293 0.23 14.74 28.98
N ILE A 294 -0.43 15.89 28.87
CA ILE A 294 -1.04 16.35 27.62
C ILE A 294 0.03 17.01 26.76
N LEU A 295 0.15 16.57 25.52
CA LEU A 295 1.09 17.04 24.51
C LEU A 295 0.34 17.41 23.23
N TYR A 296 0.75 18.51 22.59
CA TYR A 296 0.37 18.83 21.22
C TYR A 296 1.38 18.20 20.25
N ASN A 297 1.06 18.13 18.95
CA ASN A 297 1.87 17.38 17.98
C ASN A 297 3.37 17.74 17.97
N LYS A 298 3.71 19.04 18.05
CA LYS A 298 5.12 19.47 18.09
C LYS A 298 5.80 19.01 19.37
N ASP A 299 5.17 19.26 20.51
CA ASP A 299 5.70 18.86 21.83
C ASP A 299 5.83 17.34 21.96
N PHE A 300 4.92 16.59 21.33
CA PHE A 300 4.97 15.13 21.26
C PHE A 300 6.19 14.64 20.49
N ASN A 301 6.51 15.26 19.35
CA ASN A 301 7.67 14.87 18.55
C ASN A 301 8.97 15.04 19.36
N ASP A 302 9.18 16.21 19.93
CA ASP A 302 10.36 16.50 20.75
C ASP A 302 10.42 15.61 21.99
N TYR A 303 9.27 15.36 22.62
CA TYR A 303 9.17 14.45 23.76
C TYR A 303 9.59 13.02 23.40
N ILE A 304 9.04 12.42 22.33
CA ILE A 304 9.38 11.05 21.93
C ILE A 304 10.84 10.95 21.49
N LYS A 305 11.36 11.93 20.74
CA LYS A 305 12.79 12.00 20.38
C LYS A 305 13.69 11.96 21.60
N SER A 306 13.32 12.65 22.68
CA SER A 306 14.10 12.64 23.93
C SER A 306 14.08 11.30 24.67
N LYS A 307 13.14 10.41 24.36
CA LYS A 307 12.99 9.10 25.03
C LYS A 307 13.70 7.98 24.29
N ILE A 308 13.66 8.00 22.95
CA ILE A 308 14.31 7.00 22.10
C ILE A 308 15.82 7.30 22.04
N LEU A 309 16.52 6.85 23.07
CA LEU A 309 17.97 6.99 23.20
C LEU A 309 18.69 5.71 22.77
N ALA A 310 19.97 5.85 22.40
CA ALA A 310 20.82 4.70 22.10
C ALA A 310 20.87 3.73 23.30
N ASP A 311 20.75 2.43 23.00
CA ASP A 311 20.75 1.30 23.93
C ASP A 311 19.63 1.31 24.99
N ASN A 312 18.70 2.27 24.92
CA ASN A 312 17.54 2.34 25.80
C ASN A 312 16.31 1.70 25.14
N LYS A 313 15.69 0.73 25.82
CA LYS A 313 14.43 0.12 25.36
C LYS A 313 13.27 1.06 25.65
N VAL A 314 12.55 1.44 24.62
CA VAL A 314 11.31 2.23 24.76
C VAL A 314 10.13 1.43 24.24
N ALA A 315 9.03 1.41 24.99
CA ALA A 315 7.75 0.87 24.56
C ALA A 315 6.70 1.98 24.51
N ILE A 316 6.19 2.28 23.32
CA ILE A 316 5.04 3.16 23.12
C ILE A 316 3.81 2.26 22.92
N ILE A 317 2.97 2.20 23.95
CA ILE A 317 1.72 1.45 23.92
C ILE A 317 0.60 2.47 23.75
N TYR A 318 -0.14 2.40 22.64
CA TYR A 318 -1.06 3.47 22.28
C TYR A 318 -2.48 3.02 21.98
N TYR A 319 -3.44 3.86 22.37
CA TYR A 319 -4.85 3.77 21.99
C TYR A 319 -5.26 5.03 21.25
N ILE A 320 -5.90 4.89 20.08
CA ILE A 320 -6.48 6.00 19.33
C ILE A 320 -7.99 6.00 19.54
N SER A 321 -8.54 7.15 19.93
CA SER A 321 -9.98 7.30 20.18
C SER A 321 -10.80 6.87 18.97
N ASN A 322 -11.82 6.05 19.21
CA ASN A 322 -12.70 5.48 18.19
C ASN A 322 -13.35 6.55 17.29
N ASN A 323 -13.56 7.76 17.83
CA ASN A 323 -14.19 8.87 17.09
C ASN A 323 -13.21 9.61 16.16
N SER A 324 -11.91 9.34 16.26
CA SER A 324 -10.88 9.90 15.38
C SER A 324 -11.03 9.36 13.95
N SER A 325 -10.49 10.08 12.97
CA SER A 325 -10.49 9.61 11.59
C SER A 325 -9.33 8.65 11.30
N TYR A 326 -9.44 7.92 10.20
CA TYR A 326 -8.35 7.10 9.67
C TYR A 326 -7.14 7.96 9.30
N GLN A 327 -7.33 9.19 8.83
CA GLN A 327 -6.24 10.18 8.70
C GLN A 327 -5.51 10.40 10.02
N ASN A 328 -6.22 10.59 11.15
CA ASN A 328 -5.56 10.77 12.45
C ASN A 328 -4.75 9.54 12.87
N PHE A 329 -5.23 8.34 12.55
CA PHE A 329 -4.47 7.10 12.77
C PHE A 329 -3.17 7.10 11.96
N ILE A 330 -3.22 7.48 10.69
CA ILE A 330 -2.04 7.57 9.82
C ILE A 330 -1.06 8.64 10.34
N ASP A 331 -1.54 9.86 10.62
CA ASP A 331 -0.70 10.98 11.09
C ASP A 331 0.09 10.62 12.35
N PHE A 332 -0.56 9.98 13.32
CA PHE A 332 0.08 9.58 14.58
C PHE A 332 1.16 8.50 14.35
N ASN A 333 0.82 7.44 13.64
CA ASN A 333 1.77 6.36 13.35
C ASN A 333 2.97 6.90 12.56
N GLU A 334 2.72 7.70 11.53
CA GLU A 334 3.76 8.31 10.71
C GLU A 334 4.69 9.19 11.54
N THR A 335 4.16 9.96 12.49
CA THR A 335 4.98 10.78 13.39
C THR A 335 5.98 9.91 14.15
N VAL A 336 5.53 8.82 14.76
CA VAL A 336 6.40 7.92 15.53
C VAL A 336 7.41 7.20 14.62
N TYR A 337 6.98 6.69 13.47
CA TYR A 337 7.89 6.03 12.53
C TYR A 337 8.92 6.98 11.93
N ASN A 338 8.56 8.23 11.61
CA ASN A 338 9.52 9.20 11.08
C ASN A 338 10.57 9.57 12.11
N ILE A 339 10.19 9.78 13.38
CA ILE A 339 11.15 9.97 14.47
C ILE A 339 12.12 8.78 14.52
N TYR A 340 11.57 7.58 14.41
CA TYR A 340 12.36 6.37 14.47
C TYR A 340 13.32 6.21 13.30
N TYR A 341 12.88 6.56 12.08
CA TYR A 341 13.70 6.50 10.88
C TYR A 341 14.77 7.59 10.87
N ASP A 342 14.45 8.82 11.28
CA ASP A 342 15.41 9.93 11.38
C ASP A 342 16.59 9.55 12.28
N LEU A 343 16.33 9.02 13.48
CA LEU A 343 17.38 8.59 14.42
C LEU A 343 18.31 7.51 13.84
N ARG A 344 17.79 6.67 12.94
CA ARG A 344 18.55 5.59 12.31
C ARG A 344 19.30 6.04 11.08
N ASP A 345 18.69 6.91 10.28
CA ASP A 345 19.32 7.55 9.14
C ASP A 345 20.57 8.30 9.62
N ASP A 346 20.45 9.11 10.68
CA ASP A 346 21.58 9.84 11.26
C ASP A 346 22.74 8.90 11.67
N TYR A 347 22.42 7.73 12.24
CA TYR A 347 23.41 6.74 12.63
C TYR A 347 24.06 6.05 11.42
N LEU A 348 23.24 5.58 10.48
CA LEU A 348 23.68 4.83 9.30
C LEU A 348 24.46 5.70 8.33
N GLU A 349 24.04 6.94 8.12
CA GLU A 349 24.74 7.91 7.28
C GLU A 349 26.12 8.20 7.87
N LYS A 350 26.19 8.44 9.19
CA LYS A 350 27.45 8.72 9.88
C LYS A 350 28.43 7.54 9.87
N LYS A 351 27.93 6.30 10.00
CA LYS A 351 28.78 5.11 10.16
C LYS A 351 29.08 4.39 8.85
N TYR A 352 28.12 4.34 7.93
CA TYR A 352 28.16 3.54 6.71
C TYR A 352 27.90 4.33 5.43
N ASN A 353 27.52 5.62 5.51
CA ASN A 353 27.13 6.44 4.37
C ASN A 353 25.94 5.86 3.58
N ILE A 354 24.96 5.29 4.31
CA ILE A 354 23.72 4.74 3.74
C ILE A 354 22.49 5.32 4.42
N ASN A 355 21.34 5.30 3.74
CA ASN A 355 20.05 5.74 4.26
C ASN A 355 19.08 4.54 4.46
N PHE A 356 18.41 4.48 5.62
CA PHE A 356 17.46 3.42 6.00
C PHE A 356 16.22 3.41 5.10
N ARG A 357 15.73 4.58 4.71
CA ARG A 357 14.50 4.73 3.91
C ARG A 357 14.71 4.29 2.47
N ASP A 358 15.92 4.49 1.95
CA ASP A 358 16.30 4.11 0.57
C ASP A 358 16.70 2.64 0.46
N ASN A 359 17.28 2.05 1.51
CA ASN A 359 17.74 0.66 1.54
C ASN A 359 16.95 -0.17 2.57
N PHE A 360 15.64 -0.33 2.36
CA PHE A 360 14.80 -1.17 3.22
C PHE A 360 15.06 -2.66 3.01
N ASP A 361 16.32 -3.10 3.02
CA ASP A 361 16.66 -4.49 3.24
C ASP A 361 16.71 -4.73 4.75
N SER A 362 15.65 -5.34 5.27
CA SER A 362 15.52 -5.62 6.70
C SER A 362 16.55 -6.59 7.26
N THR A 363 17.37 -7.22 6.39
CA THR A 363 18.29 -8.32 6.70
C THR A 363 19.77 -7.94 6.65
N SER A 364 20.12 -6.77 6.11
CA SER A 364 21.51 -6.30 6.14
C SER A 364 22.02 -6.09 7.57
N GLU A 365 23.31 -6.36 7.80
CA GLU A 365 23.90 -6.34 9.14
C GLU A 365 23.83 -4.93 9.76
N GLU A 366 24.01 -3.89 8.95
CA GLU A 366 23.92 -2.48 9.33
C GLU A 366 22.52 -2.14 9.84
N ILE A 367 21.48 -2.64 9.15
CA ILE A 367 20.08 -2.43 9.50
C ILE A 367 19.72 -3.21 10.78
N ILE A 368 20.26 -4.42 10.97
CA ILE A 368 20.10 -5.19 12.21
C ILE A 368 20.80 -4.49 13.37
N GLU A 369 22.00 -3.95 13.15
CA GLU A 369 22.77 -3.23 14.17
C GLU A 369 22.02 -1.99 14.64
N VAL A 370 21.58 -1.12 13.72
CA VAL A 370 20.86 0.11 14.09
C VAL A 370 19.52 -0.21 14.78
N LYS A 371 18.91 -1.36 14.45
CA LYS A 371 17.71 -1.86 15.15
C LYS A 371 17.99 -2.22 16.60
N LYS A 372 19.14 -2.84 16.89
CA LYS A 372 19.57 -3.15 18.26
C LYS A 372 19.98 -1.89 19.02
N LYS A 373 20.59 -0.93 18.32
CA LYS A 373 21.05 0.34 18.90
C LYS A 373 19.91 1.23 19.35
N TYR A 374 18.80 1.28 18.62
CA TYR A 374 17.60 2.05 18.97
C TYR A 374 16.38 1.13 19.05
N PRO A 375 16.23 0.35 20.14
CA PRO A 375 15.13 -0.58 20.27
C PRO A 375 13.83 0.14 20.64
N LEU A 376 12.82 0.05 19.75
CA LEU A 376 11.48 0.61 19.96
C LEU A 376 10.43 -0.48 19.81
N PHE A 377 9.59 -0.62 20.82
CA PHE A 377 8.35 -1.39 20.75
C PHE A 377 7.20 -0.41 20.54
N PHE A 378 6.48 -0.53 19.43
CA PHE A 378 5.36 0.35 19.10
C PHE A 378 4.11 -0.50 18.84
N LEU A 379 3.10 -0.35 19.70
CA LEU A 379 1.97 -1.27 19.72
C LEU A 379 0.63 -0.55 19.93
N GLN A 380 -0.30 -0.79 19.02
CA GLN A 380 -1.70 -0.40 19.20
C GLN A 380 -2.44 -1.37 20.12
N ILE A 381 -3.22 -0.82 21.05
CA ILE A 381 -4.13 -1.55 21.92
C ILE A 381 -5.56 -1.03 21.77
N ASP A 382 -6.54 -1.83 22.21
CA ASP A 382 -7.94 -1.41 22.24
C ASP A 382 -8.29 -0.61 23.50
N SER A 383 -9.53 -0.13 23.56
CA SER A 383 -10.00 0.72 24.66
C SER A 383 -10.09 -0.01 26.01
N LEU A 384 -10.34 -1.32 26.02
CA LEU A 384 -10.43 -2.11 27.25
C LEU A 384 -9.02 -2.38 27.79
N GLU A 385 -8.11 -2.75 26.89
CA GLU A 385 -6.69 -2.92 27.16
C GLU A 385 -6.08 -1.63 27.73
N TYR A 386 -6.38 -0.48 27.11
CA TYR A 386 -5.90 0.82 27.59
C TYR A 386 -6.38 1.11 29.01
N LYS A 387 -7.66 0.84 29.30
CA LYS A 387 -8.20 0.99 30.66
C LYS A 387 -7.50 0.04 31.64
N LYS A 388 -7.30 -1.23 31.28
CA LYS A 388 -6.60 -2.22 32.13
C LYS A 388 -5.20 -1.72 32.48
N ILE A 389 -4.44 -1.27 31.49
CA ILE A 389 -3.07 -0.76 31.67
C ILE A 389 -3.05 0.52 32.51
N LYS A 390 -3.96 1.45 32.24
CA LYS A 390 -3.97 2.76 32.92
C LYS A 390 -4.40 2.69 34.39
N TYR A 391 -5.30 1.76 34.73
CA TYR A 391 -5.93 1.73 36.06
C TYR A 391 -5.53 0.51 36.91
N ASN A 392 -4.89 -0.51 36.32
CA ASN A 392 -4.53 -1.75 37.01
C ASN A 392 -3.03 -2.13 36.89
N LEU A 393 -2.18 -1.27 36.32
CA LEU A 393 -0.73 -1.29 36.58
C LEU A 393 -0.46 -0.27 37.70
#